data_AF-A0AA89NJ90-F1
#
_entry.id   AF-A0AA89NJ90-F1
#
_cell.length_a   1.000
_cell.length_b   1.000
_cell.length_c   1.000
_cell.angle_alpha   90.00
_cell.angle_beta   90.00
_cell.angle_gamma   90.00
#
_symmetry.space_group_name_H-M   'P 1'
#
loop_
_entity.id
_entity.type
_entity.pdbx_description
1 polymer ?
#
loop_
_entity_poly.entity_id
_entity_poly.type
_entity_poly.pdbx_seq_one_letter_code
_entity_poly.pdbx_strand_id
1 'polypeptide(L)'
;VESMAATAERIKHYEHQYGKLEVEKFLDAVLAIQEHIDPSLLRPKLSWTLEDTEVYEEEEPPKIASPYDDLWSLDEKDKPTPPPRKKRRKFPPQPEKDVLLFIEEYSRELEEWQRDILTMMREEMLYFWPQLETKIMNEGWATYWHQRILREMDLTSEEAIEFAKLNANVVQPSRTGINPYYLGLKIFEDIEERWNNPTEEMKKLGVKPGSGRQKIFEVRELESDISFLRNYLTKELVMREDMYLFQKQGKEYKVVDKNWEHIRDQLVSMRVNGGFPYITVNDGDYMRNGELYLKHWYEGIELDIKYLEKVLPYIYQLWGRAVHMETVVEEKPVLFTYDGKTVHRKYI
;
A
#
# COMPACT_ATOMS: atom_id res chain seq x y z
N VAL A 1 -3.17 -21.97 5.25
CA VAL A 1 -2.55 -23.14 4.58
C VAL A 1 -3.56 -23.89 3.73
N GLU A 2 -4.73 -24.29 4.26
CA GLU A 2 -5.77 -24.97 3.46
C GLU A 2 -6.32 -24.12 2.30
N SER A 3 -6.55 -22.81 2.53
CA SER A 3 -7.00 -21.88 1.47
C SER A 3 -5.99 -21.77 0.31
N MET A 4 -4.69 -21.67 0.59
CA MET A 4 -3.65 -21.59 -0.45
C MET A 4 -3.49 -22.87 -1.27
N ALA A 5 -3.65 -24.03 -0.62
CA ALA A 5 -3.66 -25.30 -1.33
C ALA A 5 -4.86 -25.38 -2.29
N ALA A 6 -6.03 -24.90 -1.86
CA ALA A 6 -7.21 -24.82 -2.70
C ALA A 6 -7.03 -23.84 -3.88
N THR A 7 -6.43 -22.66 -3.66
CA THR A 7 -6.06 -21.72 -4.74
C THR A 7 -5.17 -22.40 -5.78
N ALA A 8 -4.12 -23.09 -5.34
CA ALA A 8 -3.19 -23.78 -6.22
C ALA A 8 -3.86 -24.91 -7.04
N GLU A 9 -4.80 -25.65 -6.45
CA GLU A 9 -5.58 -26.67 -7.17
C GLU A 9 -6.49 -26.06 -8.23
N ARG A 10 -7.15 -24.93 -7.94
CA ARG A 10 -7.99 -24.21 -8.91
C ARG A 10 -7.17 -23.64 -10.05
N ILE A 11 -6.03 -23.02 -9.78
CA ILE A 11 -5.13 -22.52 -10.82
C ILE A 11 -4.71 -23.67 -11.75
N LYS A 12 -4.31 -24.83 -11.20
CA LYS A 12 -3.98 -26.02 -12.00
C LYS A 12 -5.16 -26.51 -12.86
N HIS A 13 -6.38 -26.40 -12.34
CA HIS A 13 -7.57 -26.74 -13.12
C HIS A 13 -7.74 -25.80 -14.32
N TYR A 14 -7.56 -24.49 -14.13
CA TYR A 14 -7.59 -23.52 -15.22
C TYR A 14 -6.44 -23.70 -16.21
N GLU A 15 -5.23 -24.04 -15.75
CA GLU A 15 -4.10 -24.38 -16.63
C GLU A 15 -4.43 -25.55 -17.56
N HIS A 16 -5.20 -26.54 -17.08
CA HIS A 16 -5.64 -27.67 -17.90
C HIS A 16 -6.71 -27.30 -18.92
N GLN A 17 -7.63 -26.40 -18.58
CA GLN A 17 -8.74 -26.00 -19.44
C GLN A 17 -8.34 -24.96 -20.51
N TYR A 18 -7.61 -23.91 -20.10
CA TYR A 18 -7.31 -22.74 -20.92
C TYR A 18 -5.86 -22.75 -21.45
N GLY A 19 -5.03 -23.65 -20.92
CA GLY A 19 -3.62 -23.77 -21.27
C GLY A 19 -2.73 -22.95 -20.34
N LYS A 20 -1.60 -23.55 -19.96
CA LYS A 20 -0.66 -22.99 -19.00
C LYS A 20 -0.18 -21.57 -19.33
N LEU A 21 0.20 -21.32 -20.59
CA LEU A 21 0.79 -20.04 -20.99
C LEU A 21 -0.21 -18.87 -20.86
N GLU A 22 -1.50 -19.13 -21.12
CA GLU A 22 -2.53 -18.08 -21.01
C GLU A 22 -2.81 -17.73 -19.55
N VAL A 23 -2.87 -18.75 -18.68
CA VAL A 23 -3.04 -18.56 -17.24
C VAL A 23 -1.84 -17.85 -16.62
N GLU A 24 -0.61 -18.25 -16.96
CA GLU A 24 0.62 -17.57 -16.49
C GLU A 24 0.64 -16.11 -16.92
N LYS A 25 0.31 -15.81 -18.18
CA LYS A 25 0.27 -14.43 -18.68
C LYS A 25 -0.79 -13.57 -17.97
N PHE A 26 -1.91 -14.16 -17.59
CA PHE A 26 -2.93 -13.47 -16.80
C PHE A 26 -2.46 -13.26 -15.36
N LEU A 27 -1.89 -14.29 -14.73
CA LEU A 27 -1.31 -14.21 -13.38
C LEU A 27 -0.22 -13.15 -13.29
N ASP A 28 0.67 -13.06 -14.27
CA ASP A 28 1.69 -12.00 -14.33
C ASP A 28 1.06 -10.61 -14.30
N ALA A 29 -0.08 -10.42 -14.97
CA ALA A 29 -0.79 -9.15 -15.00
C ALA A 29 -1.41 -8.80 -13.63
N VAL A 30 -1.99 -9.80 -12.96
CA VAL A 30 -2.58 -9.63 -11.62
C VAL A 30 -1.49 -9.38 -10.58
N LEU A 31 -0.41 -10.17 -10.61
CA LEU A 31 0.72 -10.05 -9.69
C LEU A 31 1.44 -8.69 -9.81
N ALA A 32 1.38 -8.04 -10.98
CA ALA A 32 1.98 -6.72 -11.17
C ALA A 32 1.26 -5.60 -10.39
N ILE A 33 0.03 -5.81 -9.93
CA ILE A 33 -0.77 -4.83 -9.20
C ILE A 33 -1.40 -5.39 -7.91
N GLN A 34 -1.00 -6.59 -7.48
CA GLN A 34 -1.65 -7.31 -6.39
C GLN A 34 -1.68 -6.49 -5.09
N GLU A 35 -0.70 -5.62 -4.88
CA GLU A 35 -0.54 -4.82 -3.66
C GLU A 35 -1.48 -3.61 -3.61
N HIS A 36 -2.19 -3.29 -4.70
CA HIS A 36 -3.12 -2.17 -4.77
C HIS A 36 -4.54 -2.56 -4.33
N ILE A 37 -4.64 -3.04 -3.08
CA ILE A 37 -5.89 -3.39 -2.41
C ILE A 37 -6.19 -2.46 -1.24
N ASP A 38 -7.45 -2.44 -0.79
CA ASP A 38 -7.81 -1.75 0.45
C ASP A 38 -7.97 -2.74 1.63
N PRO A 39 -6.99 -2.81 2.55
CA PRO A 39 -7.07 -3.68 3.72
C PRO A 39 -8.04 -3.18 4.79
N SER A 40 -8.34 -1.87 4.81
CA SER A 40 -9.20 -1.25 5.82
C SER A 40 -10.66 -1.66 5.67
N LEU A 41 -10.99 -2.13 4.47
CA LEU A 41 -12.28 -2.65 4.08
C LEU A 41 -12.17 -4.19 4.03
N LEU A 42 -12.33 -4.87 5.17
CA LEU A 42 -12.79 -6.27 5.18
C LEU A 42 -14.25 -6.31 4.68
N ARG A 43 -14.47 -5.86 3.44
CA ARG A 43 -15.77 -5.80 2.77
C ARG A 43 -15.69 -6.71 1.55
N PRO A 44 -16.66 -7.62 1.39
CA PRO A 44 -16.73 -8.48 0.21
C PRO A 44 -17.22 -7.74 -1.05
N LYS A 45 -17.61 -6.46 -0.95
CA LYS A 45 -18.16 -5.64 -2.03
C LYS A 45 -17.74 -4.19 -1.88
N LEU A 46 -17.73 -3.45 -2.99
CA LEU A 46 -17.52 -2.01 -2.98
C LEU A 46 -18.56 -1.28 -2.12
N SER A 47 -18.15 -0.12 -1.59
CA SER A 47 -18.98 0.69 -0.69
C SER A 47 -20.12 1.44 -1.38
N TRP A 48 -20.11 1.42 -2.71
CA TRP A 48 -21.02 2.11 -3.60
C TRP A 48 -21.39 1.17 -4.75
N THR A 49 -22.53 1.44 -5.37
CA THR A 49 -23.05 0.70 -6.52
C THR A 49 -23.19 1.63 -7.73
N LEU A 50 -23.35 1.08 -8.93
CA LEU A 50 -23.63 1.87 -10.14
C LEU A 50 -24.85 2.79 -9.97
N GLU A 51 -25.83 2.42 -9.15
CA GLU A 51 -26.99 3.26 -8.83
C GLU A 51 -26.58 4.55 -8.10
N ASP A 52 -25.56 4.51 -7.23
CA ASP A 52 -25.04 5.68 -6.52
C ASP A 52 -24.30 6.67 -7.44
N THR A 53 -23.90 6.23 -8.63
CA THR A 53 -23.30 7.11 -9.66
C THR A 53 -24.34 7.81 -10.53
N GLU A 54 -25.56 7.27 -10.59
CA GLU A 54 -26.70 7.87 -11.28
C GLU A 54 -27.45 8.85 -10.35
N VAL A 55 -26.80 9.97 -10.01
CA VAL A 55 -27.46 11.04 -9.27
C VAL A 55 -28.29 11.90 -10.23
N TYR A 56 -29.60 11.96 -10.00
CA TYR A 56 -30.47 12.95 -10.63
C TYR A 56 -30.03 14.34 -10.17
N GLU A 57 -30.01 15.35 -11.07
CA GLU A 57 -29.78 16.74 -10.65
C GLU A 57 -30.73 17.05 -9.49
N GLU A 58 -30.18 17.20 -8.27
CA GLU A 58 -30.89 17.95 -7.23
C GLU A 58 -31.15 19.31 -7.86
N GLU A 59 -32.44 19.70 -7.91
CA GLU A 59 -32.84 21.04 -8.34
C GLU A 59 -31.87 22.03 -7.70
N GLU A 60 -31.25 22.92 -8.50
CA GLU A 60 -30.49 24.04 -7.93
C GLU A 60 -31.34 24.61 -6.79
N PRO A 61 -30.78 24.81 -5.58
CA PRO A 61 -31.57 25.33 -4.46
C PRO A 61 -32.30 26.56 -5.01
N PRO A 62 -33.64 26.62 -4.89
CA PRO A 62 -34.43 27.60 -5.61
C PRO A 62 -33.79 28.96 -5.32
N LYS A 63 -33.34 29.64 -6.38
CA LYS A 63 -32.78 30.99 -6.26
C LYS A 63 -33.74 31.75 -5.36
N ILE A 64 -33.24 32.29 -4.25
CA ILE A 64 -34.07 32.94 -3.23
C ILE A 64 -34.91 33.98 -3.97
N ALA A 65 -36.20 33.69 -4.14
CA ALA A 65 -37.08 34.51 -4.96
C ALA A 65 -37.15 35.90 -4.32
N SER A 66 -36.71 36.90 -5.07
CA SER A 66 -37.04 38.28 -4.73
C SER A 66 -38.57 38.40 -4.73
N PRO A 67 -39.19 39.24 -3.87
CA PRO A 67 -40.64 39.44 -3.84
C PRO A 67 -41.28 39.90 -5.17
N TYR A 68 -40.47 40.14 -6.20
CA TYR A 68 -40.87 40.62 -7.53
C TYR A 68 -40.41 39.70 -8.68
N ASP A 69 -39.80 38.52 -8.40
CA ASP A 69 -39.35 37.59 -9.45
C ASP A 69 -40.51 36.92 -10.21
N ASP A 70 -41.70 36.94 -9.63
CA ASP A 70 -42.96 36.44 -10.21
C ASP A 70 -43.52 37.34 -11.33
N LEU A 71 -43.16 38.63 -11.34
CA LEU A 71 -43.56 39.59 -12.37
C LEU A 71 -42.80 39.40 -13.70
N TRP A 72 -41.60 38.82 -13.67
CA TRP A 72 -40.76 38.61 -14.86
C TRP A 72 -40.97 37.24 -15.51
N SER A 73 -41.71 36.34 -14.87
CA SER A 73 -41.93 34.94 -15.29
C SER A 73 -43.36 34.66 -15.79
N LEU A 74 -44.15 35.71 -16.05
CA LEU A 74 -45.54 35.63 -16.55
C LEU A 74 -45.66 34.97 -17.95
N ASP A 75 -44.62 35.08 -18.79
CA ASP A 75 -44.60 34.51 -20.15
C ASP A 75 -44.03 33.08 -20.22
N GLU A 76 -43.55 32.50 -19.11
CA GLU A 76 -42.88 31.19 -19.10
C GLU A 76 -43.69 30.05 -18.48
N LYS A 77 -44.90 30.33 -17.98
CA LYS A 77 -45.73 29.35 -17.23
C LYS A 77 -46.15 28.10 -18.01
N ASP A 78 -46.07 28.12 -19.34
CA ASP A 78 -46.43 26.98 -20.22
C ASP A 78 -45.24 26.25 -20.85
N LYS A 79 -44.00 26.55 -20.45
CA LYS A 79 -42.86 25.74 -20.91
C LYS A 79 -42.75 24.49 -20.02
N PRO A 80 -42.87 23.26 -20.58
CA PRO A 80 -42.60 22.06 -19.80
C PRO A 80 -41.15 22.13 -19.29
N THR A 81 -40.99 22.02 -17.97
CA THR A 81 -39.67 21.89 -17.35
C THR A 81 -38.99 20.70 -18.02
N PRO A 82 -37.81 20.88 -18.65
CA PRO A 82 -37.09 19.75 -19.20
C PRO A 82 -36.81 18.75 -18.07
N PRO A 83 -36.95 17.44 -18.30
CA PRO A 83 -36.63 16.45 -17.28
C PRO A 83 -35.20 16.70 -16.79
N PRO A 84 -34.92 16.53 -15.48
CA PRO A 84 -33.61 16.80 -14.91
C PRO A 84 -32.56 16.08 -15.75
N ARG A 85 -31.55 16.83 -16.22
CA ARG A 85 -30.53 16.24 -17.07
C ARG A 85 -29.70 15.34 -16.18
N LYS A 86 -29.72 14.03 -16.46
CA LYS A 86 -28.80 13.07 -15.82
C LYS A 86 -27.36 13.49 -16.14
N LYS A 87 -26.69 14.18 -15.22
CA LYS A 87 -25.24 14.30 -15.24
C LYS A 87 -24.70 13.08 -14.53
N ARG A 88 -24.11 12.15 -15.31
CA ARG A 88 -23.33 11.06 -14.72
C ARG A 88 -22.16 11.69 -13.95
N ARG A 89 -22.08 11.40 -12.65
CA ARG A 89 -20.90 11.72 -11.84
C ARG A 89 -19.72 10.89 -12.35
N LYS A 90 -18.52 11.24 -11.90
CA LYS A 90 -17.35 10.38 -12.08
C LYS A 90 -17.68 8.98 -11.55
N PHE A 91 -17.22 7.96 -12.26
CA PHE A 91 -17.37 6.57 -11.89
C PHE A 91 -15.96 6.09 -11.61
N PRO A 92 -15.55 5.77 -10.38
CA PRO A 92 -16.32 5.72 -9.14
C PRO A 92 -16.71 7.10 -8.59
N PRO A 93 -17.76 7.18 -7.74
CA PRO A 93 -18.23 8.44 -7.16
C PRO A 93 -17.23 9.05 -6.17
N GLN A 94 -16.41 8.20 -5.54
CA GLN A 94 -15.25 8.57 -4.74
C GLN A 94 -14.04 7.80 -5.27
N PRO A 95 -12.81 8.34 -5.15
CA PRO A 95 -11.61 7.61 -5.53
C PRO A 95 -11.53 6.26 -4.81
N GLU A 96 -11.44 5.18 -5.58
CA GLU A 96 -11.42 3.82 -5.05
C GLU A 96 -9.98 3.34 -4.90
N LYS A 97 -9.59 2.86 -3.71
CA LYS A 97 -8.22 2.38 -3.46
C LYS A 97 -8.03 0.95 -3.94
N ASP A 98 -9.06 0.11 -3.84
CA ASP A 98 -8.98 -1.30 -4.24
C ASP A 98 -9.06 -1.43 -5.77
N VAL A 99 -7.91 -1.31 -6.43
CA VAL A 99 -7.80 -1.35 -7.89
C VAL A 99 -8.16 -2.75 -8.41
N LEU A 100 -7.76 -3.80 -7.70
CA LEU A 100 -8.08 -5.19 -8.06
C LEU A 100 -9.59 -5.42 -8.03
N LEU A 101 -10.26 -5.06 -6.94
CA LEU A 101 -11.71 -5.24 -6.82
C LEU A 101 -12.48 -4.40 -7.85
N PHE A 102 -12.02 -3.17 -8.12
CA PHE A 102 -12.64 -2.32 -9.14
C PHE A 102 -12.57 -2.96 -10.53
N ILE A 103 -11.41 -3.51 -10.89
CA ILE A 103 -11.22 -4.22 -12.16
C ILE A 103 -12.07 -5.50 -12.19
N GLU A 104 -12.08 -6.26 -11.10
CA GLU A 104 -12.87 -7.49 -10.96
C GLU A 104 -14.37 -7.25 -11.14
N GLU A 105 -14.94 -6.19 -10.56
CA GLU A 105 -16.37 -5.91 -10.65
C GLU A 105 -16.76 -5.27 -12.00
N TYR A 106 -15.94 -4.37 -12.54
CA TYR A 106 -16.37 -3.49 -13.63
C TYR A 106 -15.67 -3.69 -14.98
N SER A 107 -14.61 -4.48 -15.06
CA SER A 107 -14.00 -4.80 -16.36
C SER A 107 -15.00 -5.59 -17.21
N ARG A 108 -15.09 -5.24 -18.49
CA ARG A 108 -16.01 -5.88 -19.45
C ARG A 108 -15.37 -7.03 -20.23
N GLU A 109 -14.05 -7.06 -20.29
CA GLU A 109 -13.31 -8.06 -21.08
C GLU A 109 -12.99 -9.33 -20.29
N LEU A 110 -13.12 -9.30 -18.95
CA LEU A 110 -12.74 -10.44 -18.11
C LEU A 110 -13.76 -11.58 -18.13
N GLU A 111 -13.25 -12.78 -18.41
CA GLU A 111 -13.97 -14.05 -18.30
C GLU A 111 -14.17 -14.50 -16.84
N GLU A 112 -15.08 -15.44 -16.59
CA GLU A 112 -15.40 -15.90 -15.23
C GLU A 112 -14.19 -16.48 -14.49
N TRP A 113 -13.34 -17.27 -15.16
CA TRP A 113 -12.13 -17.84 -14.55
C TRP A 113 -11.08 -16.78 -14.23
N GLN A 114 -10.99 -15.73 -15.04
CA GLN A 114 -10.09 -14.59 -14.80
C GLN A 114 -10.53 -13.79 -13.58
N ARG A 115 -11.85 -13.63 -13.39
CA ARG A 115 -12.42 -13.04 -12.17
C ARG A 115 -12.14 -13.90 -10.95
N ASP A 116 -12.34 -15.22 -11.01
CA ASP A 116 -12.00 -16.11 -9.88
C ASP A 116 -10.52 -16.01 -9.49
N ILE A 117 -9.60 -15.89 -10.46
CA ILE A 117 -8.17 -15.65 -10.18
C ILE A 117 -7.96 -14.31 -9.47
N LEU A 118 -8.59 -13.22 -9.92
CA LEU A 118 -8.51 -11.93 -9.24
C LEU A 118 -9.01 -12.02 -7.79
N THR A 119 -10.16 -12.69 -7.57
CA THR A 119 -10.71 -12.90 -6.23
C THR A 119 -9.72 -13.67 -5.34
N MET A 120 -9.16 -14.78 -5.83
CA MET A 120 -8.20 -15.60 -5.09
C MET A 120 -6.93 -14.80 -4.73
N MET A 121 -6.36 -14.08 -5.69
CA MET A 121 -5.16 -13.28 -5.45
C MET A 121 -5.42 -12.12 -4.48
N ARG A 122 -6.60 -11.49 -4.56
CA ARG A 122 -7.02 -10.45 -3.62
C ARG A 122 -7.17 -11.00 -2.19
N GLU A 123 -7.79 -12.16 -2.03
CA GLU A 123 -7.93 -12.82 -0.72
C GLU A 123 -6.56 -13.18 -0.11
N GLU A 124 -5.65 -13.71 -0.91
CA GLU A 124 -4.27 -13.98 -0.48
C GLU A 124 -3.56 -12.70 -0.06
N MET A 125 -3.71 -11.63 -0.83
CA MET A 125 -3.09 -10.35 -0.49
C MET A 125 -3.67 -9.75 0.80
N LEU A 126 -4.99 -9.83 1.01
CA LEU A 126 -5.63 -9.41 2.26
C LEU A 126 -5.11 -10.20 3.47
N TYR A 127 -4.83 -11.50 3.30
CA TYR A 127 -4.24 -12.33 4.35
C TYR A 127 -2.81 -11.89 4.70
N PHE A 128 -2.00 -11.53 3.70
CA PHE A 128 -0.61 -11.11 3.90
C PHE A 128 -0.44 -9.64 4.26
N TRP A 129 -1.47 -8.81 4.09
CA TRP A 129 -1.38 -7.38 4.35
C TRP A 129 -0.90 -7.03 5.76
N PRO A 130 -1.43 -7.65 6.85
CA PRO A 130 -0.93 -7.37 8.20
C PRO A 130 0.55 -7.72 8.37
N GLN A 131 1.05 -8.76 7.68
CA GLN A 131 2.47 -9.13 7.69
C GLN A 131 3.34 -8.09 6.99
N LEU A 132 2.84 -7.46 5.92
CA LEU A 132 3.50 -6.35 5.25
C LEU A 132 3.51 -5.08 6.10
N GLU A 133 2.49 -4.81 6.91
CA GLU A 133 2.45 -3.66 7.82
C GLU A 133 3.36 -3.82 9.04
N THR A 134 3.67 -5.06 9.42
CA THR A 134 4.47 -5.39 10.62
C THR A 134 5.80 -6.06 10.29
N LYS A 135 6.30 -5.92 9.05
CA LYS A 135 7.51 -6.59 8.56
C LYS A 135 8.75 -6.40 9.46
N ILE A 136 9.12 -5.17 9.81
CA ILE A 136 10.30 -4.87 10.66
C ILE A 136 10.09 -5.49 12.04
N MET A 137 8.90 -5.32 12.62
CA MET A 137 8.58 -5.85 13.93
C MET A 137 8.61 -7.38 13.94
N ASN A 138 7.98 -8.05 12.96
CA ASN A 138 7.95 -9.51 12.86
C ASN A 138 9.34 -10.11 12.62
N GLU A 139 10.10 -9.54 11.69
CA GLU A 139 11.47 -9.98 11.40
C GLU A 139 12.38 -9.79 12.63
N GLY A 140 12.31 -8.62 13.27
CA GLY A 140 13.05 -8.34 14.50
C GLY A 140 12.65 -9.23 15.68
N TRP A 141 11.34 -9.49 15.85
CA TRP A 141 10.82 -10.37 16.90
C TRP A 141 11.29 -11.81 16.73
N ALA A 142 11.25 -12.32 15.49
CA ALA A 142 11.76 -13.65 15.17
C ALA A 142 13.26 -13.74 15.48
N THR A 143 14.07 -12.77 15.03
CA THR A 143 15.50 -12.73 15.32
C THR A 143 15.78 -12.65 16.83
N TYR A 144 15.04 -11.83 17.56
CA TYR A 144 15.17 -11.67 19.01
C TYR A 144 15.00 -13.03 19.72
N TRP A 145 13.91 -13.76 19.41
CA TRP A 145 13.65 -15.06 20.04
C TRP A 145 14.59 -16.16 19.54
N HIS A 146 14.91 -16.21 18.25
CA HIS A 146 15.86 -17.18 17.72
C HIS A 146 17.21 -17.08 18.43
N GLN A 147 17.72 -15.87 18.65
CA GLN A 147 18.98 -15.67 19.36
C GLN A 147 18.90 -16.10 20.84
N ARG A 148 17.77 -15.87 21.52
CA ARG A 148 17.60 -16.24 22.93
C ARG A 148 17.44 -17.75 23.09
N ILE A 149 16.52 -18.35 22.33
CA ILE A 149 16.22 -19.79 22.39
C ILE A 149 17.48 -20.60 22.09
N LEU A 150 18.19 -20.28 20.99
CA LEU A 150 19.39 -21.02 20.62
C LEU A 150 20.56 -20.82 21.59
N ARG A 151 20.62 -19.69 22.31
CA ARG A 151 21.60 -19.49 23.40
C ARG A 151 21.25 -20.25 24.67
N GLU A 152 19.97 -20.52 24.92
CA GLU A 152 19.51 -21.29 26.08
C GLU A 152 19.54 -22.81 25.84
N MET A 153 19.59 -23.24 24.59
CA MET A 153 19.77 -24.64 24.21
C MET A 153 21.20 -25.12 24.49
N ASP A 154 21.33 -26.39 24.88
CA ASP A 154 22.62 -27.05 25.11
C ASP A 154 23.26 -27.48 23.77
N LEU A 155 23.73 -26.48 23.01
CA LEU A 155 24.38 -26.68 21.71
C LEU A 155 25.86 -27.04 21.89
N THR A 156 26.36 -27.90 20.99
CA THR A 156 27.80 -28.12 20.87
C THR A 156 28.52 -26.85 20.39
N SER A 157 29.82 -26.74 20.65
CA SER A 157 30.60 -25.56 20.22
C SER A 157 30.60 -25.37 18.70
N GLU A 158 30.51 -26.46 17.92
CA GLU A 158 30.44 -26.40 16.45
C GLU A 158 29.09 -25.83 15.98
N GLU A 159 27.98 -26.34 16.52
CA GLU A 159 26.62 -25.85 16.22
C GLU A 159 26.46 -24.38 16.62
N ALA A 160 27.01 -23.98 17.77
CA ALA A 160 26.99 -22.59 18.22
C ALA A 160 27.74 -21.66 17.26
N ILE A 161 28.88 -22.09 16.71
CA ILE A 161 29.65 -21.30 15.73
C ILE A 161 28.89 -21.23 14.39
N GLU A 162 28.30 -22.34 13.95
CA GLU A 162 27.50 -22.38 12.72
C GLU A 162 26.29 -21.44 12.82
N PHE A 163 25.55 -21.50 13.94
CA PHE A 163 24.46 -20.59 14.19
C PHE A 163 24.92 -19.13 14.23
N ALA A 164 26.02 -18.83 14.91
CA ALA A 164 26.55 -17.46 14.97
C ALA A 164 26.87 -16.91 13.58
N LYS A 165 27.46 -17.74 12.69
CA LYS A 165 27.71 -17.37 11.28
C LYS A 165 26.41 -17.12 10.51
N LEU A 166 25.42 -18.02 10.63
CA LEU A 166 24.13 -17.88 9.97
C LEU A 166 23.40 -16.61 10.42
N ASN A 167 23.29 -16.40 11.73
CA ASN A 167 22.64 -15.22 12.30
C ASN A 167 23.38 -13.93 11.91
N ALA A 168 24.72 -13.92 11.89
CA ALA A 168 25.49 -12.75 11.45
C ALA A 168 25.19 -12.38 9.99
N ASN A 169 25.01 -13.36 9.10
CA ASN A 169 24.65 -13.12 7.71
C ASN A 169 23.22 -12.58 7.56
N VAL A 170 22.27 -13.12 8.33
CA VAL A 170 20.86 -12.67 8.30
C VAL A 170 20.72 -11.26 8.84
N VAL A 171 21.45 -10.93 9.91
CA VAL A 171 21.37 -9.67 10.65
C VAL A 171 22.33 -8.63 10.07
N GLN A 172 23.07 -8.95 9.00
CA GLN A 172 24.05 -8.03 8.41
C GLN A 172 23.37 -6.76 7.87
N PRO A 173 23.79 -5.56 8.29
CA PRO A 173 23.29 -4.32 7.71
C PRO A 173 23.59 -4.25 6.20
N SER A 174 22.59 -3.88 5.41
CA SER A 174 22.80 -3.67 3.97
C SER A 174 23.51 -2.33 3.73
N ARG A 175 24.30 -2.25 2.66
CA ARG A 175 25.02 -1.03 2.27
C ARG A 175 24.12 0.06 1.71
N THR A 176 22.98 -0.34 1.13
CA THR A 176 22.11 0.54 0.34
C THR A 176 20.65 0.51 0.80
N GLY A 177 20.35 -0.25 1.84
CA GLY A 177 19.00 -0.40 2.35
C GLY A 177 19.02 -0.79 3.81
N ILE A 178 17.83 -0.90 4.37
CA ILE A 178 17.66 -1.25 5.78
C ILE A 178 17.36 -2.72 5.87
N ASN A 179 18.11 -3.40 6.72
CA ASN A 179 17.82 -4.77 7.07
C ASN A 179 16.75 -4.77 8.18
N PRO A 180 15.51 -5.21 7.92
CA PRO A 180 14.46 -5.18 8.93
C PRO A 180 14.75 -6.12 10.11
N TYR A 181 15.43 -7.26 9.88
CA TYR A 181 15.92 -8.14 10.95
C TYR A 181 16.88 -7.42 11.91
N TYR A 182 17.79 -6.61 11.38
CA TYR A 182 18.74 -5.83 12.20
C TYR A 182 18.02 -4.74 13.00
N LEU A 183 17.26 -3.90 12.29
CA LEU A 183 16.62 -2.73 12.89
C LEU A 183 15.59 -3.15 13.94
N GLY A 184 14.73 -4.12 13.61
CA GLY A 184 13.73 -4.63 14.54
C GLY A 184 14.35 -5.26 15.78
N LEU A 185 15.41 -6.07 15.61
CA LEU A 185 16.16 -6.63 16.75
C LEU A 185 16.68 -5.53 17.68
N LYS A 186 17.33 -4.51 17.11
CA LYS A 186 17.93 -3.42 17.91
C LYS A 186 16.90 -2.60 18.66
N ILE A 187 15.73 -2.35 18.07
CA ILE A 187 14.64 -1.67 18.76
C ILE A 187 14.10 -2.55 19.90
N PHE A 188 13.90 -3.85 19.71
CA PHE A 188 13.45 -4.73 20.79
C PHE A 188 14.46 -4.88 21.92
N GLU A 189 15.76 -5.00 21.62
CA GLU A 189 16.83 -5.00 22.61
C GLU A 189 16.83 -3.70 23.42
N ASP A 190 16.67 -2.54 22.77
CA ASP A 190 16.59 -1.24 23.42
C ASP A 190 15.35 -1.10 24.33
N ILE A 191 14.19 -1.57 23.89
CA ILE A 191 12.97 -1.57 24.72
C ILE A 191 13.17 -2.45 25.96
N GLU A 192 13.68 -3.67 25.80
CA GLU A 192 13.93 -4.57 26.93
C GLU A 192 14.95 -3.94 27.91
N GLU A 193 16.04 -3.36 27.41
CA GLU A 193 17.07 -2.70 28.22
C GLU A 193 16.51 -1.52 29.04
N ARG A 194 15.74 -0.63 28.39
CA ARG A 194 15.17 0.57 29.05
C ARG A 194 14.13 0.25 30.11
N TRP A 195 13.27 -0.75 29.89
CA TRP A 195 12.26 -1.14 30.88
C TRP A 195 12.82 -2.06 31.99
N ASN A 196 13.94 -2.75 31.72
CA ASN A 196 14.68 -3.43 32.79
C ASN A 196 15.40 -2.42 33.69
N ASN A 197 16.02 -1.39 33.11
CA ASN A 197 16.75 -0.33 33.81
C ASN A 197 16.13 1.06 33.57
N PRO A 198 14.93 1.34 34.13
CA PRO A 198 14.22 2.59 33.86
C PRO A 198 14.94 3.80 34.47
N THR A 199 14.94 4.91 33.74
CA THR A 199 15.40 6.22 34.23
C THR A 199 14.50 6.74 35.36
N GLU A 200 14.96 7.73 36.12
CA GLU A 200 14.15 8.32 37.20
C GLU A 200 12.82 8.89 36.71
N GLU A 201 12.79 9.43 35.49
CA GLU A 201 11.57 9.93 34.85
C GLU A 201 10.58 8.81 34.55
N MET A 202 11.06 7.68 33.98
CA MET A 202 10.22 6.51 33.71
C MET A 202 9.67 5.90 35.01
N LYS A 203 10.46 5.90 36.09
CA LYS A 203 9.99 5.46 37.42
C LYS A 203 8.88 6.37 37.95
N LYS A 204 8.97 7.68 37.76
CA LYS A 204 7.90 8.63 38.12
C LYS A 204 6.61 8.39 37.32
N LEU A 205 6.74 7.93 36.07
CA LEU A 205 5.62 7.52 35.22
C LEU A 205 5.05 6.12 35.58
N GLY A 206 5.60 5.45 36.59
CA GLY A 206 5.10 4.17 37.09
C GLY A 206 5.75 2.93 36.48
N VAL A 207 6.83 3.07 35.71
CA VAL A 207 7.56 1.92 35.14
C VAL A 207 8.30 1.16 36.24
N LYS A 208 8.03 -0.13 36.36
CA LYS A 208 8.69 -1.03 37.32
C LYS A 208 10.02 -1.54 36.74
N PRO A 209 11.13 -1.52 37.51
CA PRO A 209 12.37 -2.17 37.08
C PRO A 209 12.17 -3.66 36.80
N GLY A 210 12.89 -4.19 35.81
CA GLY A 210 12.75 -5.59 35.37
C GLY A 210 11.49 -5.91 34.55
N SER A 211 10.73 -4.90 34.11
CA SER A 211 9.50 -5.11 33.32
C SER A 211 9.73 -5.15 31.81
N GLY A 212 10.98 -5.21 31.35
CA GLY A 212 11.34 -5.16 29.92
C GLY A 212 10.68 -6.25 29.10
N ARG A 213 10.65 -7.48 29.63
CA ARG A 213 10.01 -8.60 28.94
C ARG A 213 8.50 -8.39 28.78
N GLN A 214 7.82 -7.91 29.82
CA GLN A 214 6.38 -7.62 29.71
C GLN A 214 6.11 -6.53 28.65
N LYS A 215 6.98 -5.52 28.58
CA LYS A 215 6.81 -4.42 27.62
C LYS A 215 6.98 -4.87 26.17
N ILE A 216 7.97 -5.70 25.85
CA ILE A 216 8.16 -6.15 24.45
C ILE A 216 6.98 -7.00 23.95
N PHE A 217 6.31 -7.76 24.84
CA PHE A 217 5.08 -8.49 24.50
C PHE A 217 3.90 -7.53 24.27
N GLU A 218 3.76 -6.49 25.09
CA GLU A 218 2.74 -5.44 24.90
C GLU A 218 2.95 -4.71 23.56
N VAL A 219 4.18 -4.33 23.24
CA VAL A 219 4.56 -3.70 21.97
C VAL A 219 4.18 -4.58 20.78
N ARG A 220 4.51 -5.87 20.85
CA ARG A 220 4.19 -6.84 19.80
C ARG A 220 2.68 -7.03 19.58
N GLU A 221 1.86 -6.81 20.61
CA GLU A 221 0.40 -6.95 20.52
C GLU A 221 -0.29 -5.69 19.96
N LEU A 222 0.24 -4.51 20.26
CA LEU A 222 -0.47 -3.23 20.02
C LEU A 222 0.08 -2.42 18.84
N GLU A 223 1.35 -2.61 18.46
CA GLU A 223 2.05 -1.69 17.55
C GLU A 223 2.11 -2.24 16.12
N SER A 224 2.12 -1.33 15.14
CA SER A 224 2.47 -1.61 13.74
C SER A 224 3.87 -1.07 13.44
N ASP A 225 4.49 -1.36 12.28
CA ASP A 225 5.84 -0.83 12.01
C ASP A 225 5.88 0.71 12.05
N ILE A 226 4.80 1.37 11.63
CA ILE A 226 4.68 2.84 11.66
C ILE A 226 4.77 3.35 13.10
N SER A 227 3.96 2.77 14.01
CA SER A 227 3.91 3.22 15.39
C SER A 227 5.13 2.74 16.18
N PHE A 228 5.62 1.53 15.89
CA PHE A 228 6.84 0.95 16.44
C PHE A 228 8.06 1.83 16.18
N LEU A 229 8.28 2.23 14.92
CA LEU A 229 9.35 3.15 14.55
C LEU A 229 9.14 4.54 15.18
N ARG A 230 7.91 5.07 15.14
CA ARG A 230 7.63 6.41 15.67
C ARG A 230 7.85 6.51 17.18
N ASN A 231 7.48 5.48 17.93
CA ASN A 231 7.47 5.48 19.40
C ASN A 231 8.80 5.00 20.01
N TYR A 232 9.49 4.05 19.35
CA TYR A 232 10.64 3.36 19.95
C TYR A 232 11.98 3.59 19.23
N LEU A 233 12.00 4.23 18.05
CA LEU A 233 13.25 4.68 17.45
C LEU A 233 13.72 5.98 18.12
N THR A 234 14.47 5.83 19.21
CA THR A 234 14.97 6.93 20.04
C THR A 234 16.22 7.57 19.42
N LYS A 235 16.51 8.80 19.84
CA LYS A 235 17.73 9.51 19.45
C LYS A 235 18.99 8.75 19.86
N GLU A 236 18.98 8.17 21.05
CA GLU A 236 20.10 7.39 21.59
C GLU A 236 20.37 6.16 20.73
N LEU A 237 19.32 5.47 20.28
CA LEU A 237 19.44 4.30 19.42
C LEU A 237 19.99 4.68 18.03
N VAL A 238 19.44 5.73 17.42
CA VAL A 238 19.92 6.25 16.12
C VAL A 238 21.41 6.61 16.18
N MET A 239 21.85 7.25 17.26
CA MET A 239 23.26 7.62 17.46
C MET A 239 24.14 6.40 17.75
N ARG A 240 23.66 5.44 18.56
CA ARG A 240 24.39 4.20 18.90
C ARG A 240 24.68 3.36 17.66
N GLU A 241 23.72 3.30 16.75
CA GLU A 241 23.79 2.51 15.52
C GLU A 241 24.36 3.30 14.32
N ASP A 242 24.78 4.57 14.53
CA ASP A 242 25.24 5.52 13.50
C ASP A 242 24.36 5.51 12.23
N MET A 243 23.04 5.63 12.42
CA MET A 243 22.10 5.69 11.31
C MET A 243 22.17 7.06 10.63
N TYR A 244 22.06 7.08 9.29
CA TYR A 244 22.07 8.31 8.50
C TYR A 244 21.30 8.14 7.19
N LEU A 245 20.82 9.26 6.66
CA LEU A 245 20.16 9.34 5.36
C LEU A 245 21.20 9.61 4.28
N PHE A 246 21.13 8.86 3.18
CA PHE A 246 21.99 9.09 2.02
C PHE A 246 21.17 9.24 0.75
N GLN A 247 21.66 10.07 -0.17
CA GLN A 247 21.07 10.26 -1.49
C GLN A 247 22.14 10.06 -2.55
N LYS A 248 21.73 9.49 -3.68
CA LYS A 248 22.61 9.33 -4.84
C LYS A 248 22.75 10.68 -5.54
N GLN A 249 23.94 11.27 -5.48
CA GLN A 249 24.31 12.45 -6.28
C GLN A 249 25.25 12.01 -7.40
N GLY A 250 24.69 11.84 -8.61
CA GLY A 250 25.43 11.34 -9.77
C GLY A 250 25.81 9.86 -9.61
N LYS A 251 27.11 9.56 -9.48
CA LYS A 251 27.63 8.19 -9.30
C LYS A 251 27.93 7.82 -7.84
N GLU A 252 27.90 8.80 -6.93
CA GLU A 252 28.28 8.60 -5.53
C GLU A 252 27.08 8.79 -4.59
N TYR A 253 27.09 8.07 -3.47
CA TYR A 253 26.14 8.28 -2.39
C TYR A 253 26.74 9.27 -1.39
N LYS A 254 25.99 10.32 -1.06
CA LYS A 254 26.38 11.29 -0.04
C LYS A 254 25.39 11.24 1.10
N VAL A 255 25.93 11.35 2.32
CA VAL A 255 25.12 11.52 3.53
C VAL A 255 24.48 12.89 3.48
N VAL A 256 23.14 12.90 3.49
CA VAL A 256 22.33 14.13 3.44
C VAL A 256 22.01 14.60 4.85
N ASP A 257 21.68 13.67 5.74
CA ASP A 257 21.25 14.01 7.09
C ASP A 257 21.64 12.94 8.12
N LYS A 258 21.85 13.41 9.36
CA LYS A 258 22.08 12.60 10.56
C LYS A 258 21.10 12.95 11.69
N ASN A 259 20.15 13.85 11.46
CA ASN A 259 19.13 14.18 12.45
C ASN A 259 18.18 12.99 12.65
N TRP A 260 17.99 12.60 13.91
CA TRP A 260 17.21 11.42 14.28
C TRP A 260 15.73 11.55 13.90
N GLU A 261 15.15 12.75 13.97
CA GLU A 261 13.76 13.01 13.60
C GLU A 261 13.55 12.74 12.12
N HIS A 262 14.43 13.26 11.27
CA HIS A 262 14.35 13.08 9.83
C HIS A 262 14.58 11.62 9.43
N ILE A 263 15.52 10.93 10.09
CA ILE A 263 15.71 9.48 9.89
C ILE A 263 14.42 8.74 10.23
N ARG A 264 13.88 8.92 11.44
CA ARG A 264 12.65 8.26 11.88
C ARG A 264 11.49 8.53 10.93
N ASP A 265 11.28 9.79 10.56
CA ASP A 265 10.14 10.20 9.76
C ASP A 265 10.25 9.65 8.33
N GLN A 266 11.47 9.56 7.76
CA GLN A 266 11.69 8.88 6.49
C GLN A 266 11.44 7.37 6.59
N LEU A 267 11.86 6.71 7.68
CA LEU A 267 11.57 5.28 7.86
C LEU A 267 10.08 5.01 8.00
N VAL A 268 9.38 5.89 8.69
CA VAL A 268 7.92 5.82 8.81
C VAL A 268 7.26 6.05 7.46
N SER A 269 7.69 7.05 6.68
CA SER A 269 7.10 7.33 5.36
C SER A 269 7.29 6.17 4.38
N MET A 270 8.44 5.49 4.42
CA MET A 270 8.70 4.30 3.61
C MET A 270 7.78 3.11 3.95
N ARG A 271 7.07 3.14 5.08
CA ARG A 271 6.17 2.06 5.53
C ARG A 271 4.70 2.44 5.48
N VAL A 272 4.38 3.66 5.07
CA VAL A 272 3.00 4.05 4.75
C VAL A 272 2.48 3.15 3.63
N ASN A 273 1.22 2.70 3.77
CA ASN A 273 0.59 1.79 2.82
C ASN A 273 1.40 0.51 2.51
N GLY A 274 2.07 -0.06 3.53
CA GLY A 274 2.91 -1.25 3.36
C GLY A 274 4.23 -1.01 2.62
N GLY A 275 4.53 0.26 2.29
CA GLY A 275 5.66 0.67 1.45
C GLY A 275 5.36 0.68 -0.05
N PHE A 276 4.08 0.51 -0.43
CA PHE A 276 3.62 0.61 -1.82
C PHE A 276 3.03 1.99 -2.11
N PRO A 277 3.20 2.52 -3.33
CA PRO A 277 2.64 3.81 -3.70
C PRO A 277 1.11 3.81 -3.57
N TYR A 278 0.58 4.93 -3.08
CA TYR A 278 -0.86 5.08 -2.87
C TYR A 278 -1.55 5.49 -4.18
N ILE A 279 -2.21 4.52 -4.83
CA ILE A 279 -2.85 4.67 -6.12
C ILE A 279 -4.35 4.43 -5.96
N THR A 280 -5.17 5.27 -6.59
CA THR A 280 -6.62 5.13 -6.59
C THR A 280 -7.19 5.19 -8.01
N VAL A 281 -8.31 4.49 -8.23
CA VAL A 281 -9.14 4.66 -9.42
C VAL A 281 -9.99 5.91 -9.25
N ASN A 282 -9.79 6.90 -10.12
CA ASN A 282 -10.52 8.16 -10.05
C ASN A 282 -11.61 8.28 -11.12
N ASP A 283 -11.44 7.58 -12.25
CA ASP A 283 -12.42 7.54 -13.33
C ASP A 283 -12.24 6.23 -14.14
N GLY A 284 -13.26 5.39 -14.23
CA GLY A 284 -13.33 4.17 -15.04
C GLY A 284 -14.16 4.34 -16.31
N ASP A 285 -14.64 5.55 -16.60
CA ASP A 285 -15.21 5.93 -17.90
C ASP A 285 -14.60 7.24 -18.39
N TYR A 286 -13.27 7.32 -18.30
CA TYR A 286 -12.54 8.52 -18.65
C TYR A 286 -12.75 8.90 -20.12
N MET A 287 -12.93 10.19 -20.37
CA MET A 287 -13.35 10.78 -21.65
C MET A 287 -14.63 10.16 -22.25
N ARG A 288 -15.43 9.41 -21.48
CA ARG A 288 -16.59 8.63 -21.96
C ARG A 288 -16.25 7.57 -23.00
N ASN A 289 -15.01 7.10 -22.98
CA ASN A 289 -14.50 6.05 -23.85
C ASN A 289 -14.32 4.72 -23.11
N GLY A 290 -14.74 4.60 -21.85
CA GLY A 290 -14.44 3.44 -20.99
C GLY A 290 -12.95 3.31 -20.66
N GLU A 291 -12.20 4.41 -20.73
CA GLU A 291 -10.76 4.43 -20.39
C GLU A 291 -10.58 4.50 -18.88
N LEU A 292 -9.52 3.88 -18.36
CA LEU A 292 -9.25 3.84 -16.91
C LEU A 292 -8.28 4.96 -16.53
N TYR A 293 -8.63 5.76 -15.53
CA TYR A 293 -7.84 6.83 -14.98
C TYR A 293 -7.45 6.51 -13.53
N LEU A 294 -6.17 6.24 -13.37
CA LEU A 294 -5.51 6.00 -12.10
C LEU A 294 -4.77 7.26 -11.67
N LYS A 295 -4.84 7.57 -10.38
CA LYS A 295 -4.11 8.66 -9.78
C LYS A 295 -3.19 8.14 -8.69
N HIS A 296 -1.90 8.44 -8.83
CA HIS A 296 -0.93 8.32 -7.75
C HIS A 296 -0.99 9.56 -6.86
N TRP A 297 -1.23 9.36 -5.58
CA TRP A 297 -1.15 10.41 -4.57
C TRP A 297 0.30 10.55 -4.12
N TYR A 298 0.96 11.60 -4.60
CA TYR A 298 2.37 11.85 -4.33
C TYR A 298 2.60 12.22 -2.86
N GLU A 299 3.29 11.33 -2.14
CA GLU A 299 3.69 11.51 -0.73
C GLU A 299 5.20 11.76 -0.59
N GLY A 300 5.80 12.46 -1.56
CA GLY A 300 7.24 12.78 -1.57
C GLY A 300 8.13 11.72 -2.25
N ILE A 301 7.57 10.58 -2.64
CA ILE A 301 8.26 9.52 -3.38
C ILE A 301 7.68 9.44 -4.79
N GLU A 302 8.55 9.55 -5.80
CA GLU A 302 8.17 9.39 -7.20
C GLU A 302 8.06 7.91 -7.59
N LEU A 303 7.20 7.60 -8.57
CA LEU A 303 7.15 6.25 -9.15
C LEU A 303 8.41 5.99 -9.98
N ASP A 304 8.92 4.75 -9.93
CA ASP A 304 9.93 4.32 -10.89
C ASP A 304 9.31 4.25 -12.29
N ILE A 305 9.75 5.16 -13.15
CA ILE A 305 9.25 5.29 -14.53
C ILE A 305 9.43 3.99 -15.32
N LYS A 306 10.57 3.29 -15.14
CA LYS A 306 10.83 2.02 -15.87
C LYS A 306 9.92 0.92 -15.41
N TYR A 307 9.55 0.91 -14.13
CA TYR A 307 8.59 -0.04 -13.59
C TYR A 307 7.18 0.30 -14.08
N LEU A 308 6.78 1.58 -13.98
CA LEU A 308 5.49 2.07 -14.44
C LEU A 308 5.22 1.75 -15.92
N GLU A 309 6.19 2.00 -16.81
CA GLU A 309 6.07 1.70 -18.24
C GLU A 309 5.85 0.21 -18.53
N LYS A 310 6.28 -0.68 -17.63
CA LYS A 310 6.07 -2.13 -17.75
C LYS A 310 4.75 -2.60 -17.11
N VAL A 311 4.26 -1.91 -16.08
CA VAL A 311 3.01 -2.23 -15.40
C VAL A 311 1.78 -1.79 -16.19
N LEU A 312 1.84 -0.65 -16.88
CA LEU A 312 0.70 -0.13 -17.66
C LEU A 312 0.14 -1.13 -18.71
N PRO A 313 0.96 -1.86 -19.48
CA PRO A 313 0.48 -2.92 -20.37
C PRO A 313 -0.31 -4.03 -19.65
N TYR A 314 0.07 -4.40 -18.42
CA TYR A 314 -0.64 -5.39 -17.63
C TYR A 314 -2.01 -4.88 -17.18
N ILE A 315 -2.10 -3.62 -16.73
CA ILE A 315 -3.39 -3.01 -16.36
C ILE A 315 -4.31 -2.92 -17.60
N TYR A 316 -3.75 -2.57 -18.76
CA TYR A 316 -4.50 -2.59 -20.02
C TYR A 316 -5.01 -3.99 -20.37
N GLN A 317 -4.22 -5.04 -20.14
CA GLN A 317 -4.67 -6.41 -20.35
C GLN A 317 -5.86 -6.77 -19.46
N LEU A 318 -5.87 -6.31 -18.20
CA LEU A 318 -6.96 -6.58 -17.26
C LEU A 318 -8.23 -5.74 -17.53
N TRP A 319 -8.06 -4.49 -17.96
CA TRP A 319 -9.17 -3.56 -18.21
C TRP A 319 -9.73 -3.63 -19.63
N GLY A 320 -8.87 -3.92 -20.61
CA GLY A 320 -9.24 -4.03 -22.03
C GLY A 320 -9.21 -2.74 -22.84
N ARG A 321 -9.05 -1.58 -22.18
CA ARG A 321 -9.02 -0.25 -22.81
C ARG A 321 -7.83 0.57 -22.33
N ALA A 322 -7.63 1.73 -22.95
CA ALA A 322 -6.52 2.62 -22.61
C ALA A 322 -6.53 2.98 -21.13
N VAL A 323 -5.33 3.03 -20.55
CA VAL A 323 -5.10 3.29 -19.13
C VAL A 323 -4.23 4.54 -18.99
N HIS A 324 -4.65 5.44 -18.11
CA HIS A 324 -3.98 6.67 -17.76
C HIS A 324 -3.51 6.61 -16.32
N MET A 325 -2.25 6.95 -16.06
CA MET A 325 -1.67 7.09 -14.73
C MET A 325 -1.18 8.52 -14.54
N GLU A 326 -1.85 9.27 -13.66
CA GLU A 326 -1.39 10.58 -13.20
C GLU A 326 -0.40 10.40 -12.04
N THR A 327 0.79 10.98 -12.17
CA THR A 327 1.81 11.00 -11.12
C THR A 327 2.60 12.31 -11.16
N VAL A 328 3.43 12.56 -10.15
CA VAL A 328 4.38 13.67 -10.12
C VAL A 328 5.78 13.16 -10.47
N VAL A 329 6.50 13.87 -11.34
CA VAL A 329 7.90 13.62 -11.70
C VAL A 329 8.62 14.96 -11.75
N GLU A 330 9.74 15.10 -11.04
CA GLU A 330 10.48 16.36 -10.89
C GLU A 330 9.57 17.52 -10.47
N GLU A 331 8.72 17.27 -9.47
CA GLU A 331 7.71 18.21 -8.93
C GLU A 331 6.64 18.68 -9.93
N LYS A 332 6.56 18.06 -11.11
CA LYS A 332 5.55 18.39 -12.14
C LYS A 332 4.56 17.25 -12.33
N PRO A 333 3.25 17.53 -12.45
CA PRO A 333 2.27 16.51 -12.77
C PRO A 333 2.48 16.00 -14.21
N VAL A 334 2.46 14.68 -14.36
CA VAL A 334 2.67 13.95 -15.60
C VAL A 334 1.60 12.88 -15.72
N LEU A 335 1.01 12.79 -16.91
CA LEU A 335 0.13 11.71 -17.32
C LEU A 335 0.90 10.72 -18.18
N PHE A 336 0.94 9.47 -17.75
CA PHE A 336 1.33 8.34 -18.58
C PHE A 336 0.06 7.72 -19.16
N THR A 337 0.04 7.44 -20.46
CA THR A 337 -1.11 6.83 -21.13
C THR A 337 -0.64 5.65 -21.96
N TYR A 338 -1.25 4.49 -21.78
CA TYR A 338 -0.99 3.33 -22.62
C TYR A 338 -2.21 3.06 -23.51
N ASP A 339 -2.00 3.10 -24.82
CA ASP A 339 -3.04 2.98 -25.86
C ASP A 339 -3.17 1.56 -26.45
N GLY A 340 -2.50 0.57 -25.85
CA GLY A 340 -2.43 -0.79 -26.35
C GLY A 340 -1.18 -1.10 -27.20
N LYS A 341 -0.39 -0.08 -27.58
CA LYS A 341 0.87 -0.27 -28.33
C LYS A 341 2.06 0.38 -27.64
N THR A 342 1.90 1.62 -27.19
CA THR A 342 3.00 2.42 -26.66
C THR A 342 2.57 3.23 -25.44
N VAL A 343 3.50 3.46 -24.52
CA VAL A 343 3.30 4.37 -23.40
C VAL A 343 3.65 5.79 -23.84
N HIS A 344 2.69 6.69 -23.78
CA HIS A 344 2.86 8.12 -24.05
C HIS A 344 2.98 8.89 -22.73
N ARG A 345 3.88 9.87 -22.69
CA ARG A 345 4.07 10.78 -21.55
C ARG A 345 3.64 12.19 -21.92
N LYS A 346 2.77 12.80 -21.10
CA LYS A 346 2.32 14.19 -21.27
C LYS A 346 2.43 14.94 -19.93
N TYR A 347 3.03 16.12 -19.94
CA TYR A 347 2.99 17.02 -18.79
C TYR A 347 1.62 17.71 -18.73
N ILE A 348 1.00 17.78 -17.55
CA ILE A 348 -0.31 18.40 -17.33
C ILE A 348 -0.15 19.83 -16.80
#